data_AF-W9T3H4-F1
#
_entry.id   AF-W9T3H4-F1
#
_cell.length_a   1.000
_cell.length_b   1.000
_cell.length_c   1.000
_cell.angle_alpha   90.00
_cell.angle_beta   90.00
_cell.angle_gamma   90.00
#
_symmetry.space_group_name_H-M   'P 1'
#
loop_
_entity.id
_entity.type
_entity.pdbx_description
1 polymer ?
#
loop_
_entity_poly.entity_id
_entity_poly.type
_entity_poly.pdbx_seq_one_letter_code
_entity_poly.pdbx_strand_id
1 'polypeptide(L)'
;MSVKASWDIFCAVVDNFGDIGVTWRLARQLVAEHGQRVRLWVDDLETFARLCPAASANAEQQMHQGVEVRRWPREWPGAEPADVVIERSPANCHGLI
;
A
#
# COMPACT_ATOMS: atom_id res chain seq x y z
N MET A 1 22.91 7.82 -11.92
CA MET A 1 21.53 7.35 -12.19
C MET A 1 21.02 6.74 -10.90
N SER A 2 20.01 7.32 -10.26
CA SER A 2 19.47 6.74 -9.02
C SER A 2 18.76 5.43 -9.38
N VAL A 3 19.11 4.33 -8.71
CA VAL A 3 18.42 3.06 -8.89
C VAL A 3 16.99 3.22 -8.37
N LYS A 4 16.00 2.92 -9.21
CA LYS A 4 14.60 2.89 -8.77
C LYS A 4 14.35 1.53 -8.13
N ALA A 5 14.26 1.50 -6.81
CA ALA A 5 13.79 0.34 -6.08
C ALA A 5 12.26 0.26 -6.19
N SER A 6 11.76 -0.97 -6.17
CA SER A 6 10.37 -1.28 -5.95
C SER A 6 10.09 -1.36 -4.44
N TRP A 7 8.90 -0.92 -4.03
CA TRP A 7 8.47 -0.90 -2.63
C TRP A 7 7.09 -1.53 -2.51
N ASP A 8 6.95 -2.50 -1.60
CA ASP A 8 5.66 -2.96 -1.11
C ASP A 8 5.42 -2.38 0.28
N ILE A 9 4.29 -1.70 0.45
CA ILE A 9 3.85 -1.17 1.74
C ILE A 9 2.54 -1.86 2.09
N PHE A 10 2.50 -2.57 3.21
CA PHE A 10 1.32 -3.25 3.72
C PHE A 10 0.72 -2.44 4.85
N CYS A 11 -0.57 -2.13 4.73
CA CYS A 11 -1.34 -1.38 5.73
C CYS A 11 -2.55 -2.20 6.16
N ALA A 12 -2.54 -2.67 7.39
CA ALA A 12 -3.74 -3.18 8.04
C ALA A 12 -4.44 -2.00 8.74
N VAL A 13 -5.65 -1.66 8.30
CA VAL A 13 -6.41 -0.54 8.86
C VAL A 13 -7.02 -0.98 10.19
N VAL A 14 -6.33 -0.66 11.29
CA VAL A 14 -6.80 -0.98 12.65
C VAL A 14 -7.37 0.25 13.36
N ASP A 15 -6.84 1.43 13.07
CA ASP A 15 -7.48 2.70 13.38
C ASP A 15 -8.10 3.32 12.11
N ASN A 16 -9.24 4.01 12.24
CA ASN A 16 -10.03 4.44 11.10
C ASN A 16 -9.26 5.29 10.07
N PHE A 17 -8.17 5.98 10.44
CA PHE A 17 -7.47 6.89 9.50
C PHE A 17 -5.98 7.10 9.77
N GLY A 18 -5.46 6.70 10.92
CA GLY A 18 -4.08 6.98 11.32
C GLY A 18 -3.08 6.17 10.50
N ASP A 19 -3.23 4.85 10.51
CA ASP A 19 -2.30 3.94 9.83
C ASP A 19 -2.33 4.13 8.31
N ILE A 20 -3.53 4.12 7.71
CA ILE A 20 -3.71 4.33 6.28
C ILE A 20 -3.34 5.74 5.82
N GLY A 21 -3.55 6.76 6.66
CA GLY A 21 -3.14 8.12 6.35
C GLY A 21 -1.61 8.27 6.32
N VAL A 22 -0.90 7.61 7.23
CA VAL A 22 0.56 7.61 7.28
C VAL A 22 1.15 6.84 6.11
N THR A 23 0.70 5.61 5.86
CA THR A 23 1.21 4.77 4.76
C THR A 23 0.91 5.38 3.39
N TRP A 24 -0.26 5.99 3.20
CA TRP A 24 -0.60 6.72 1.98
C TRP A 24 0.30 7.93 1.76
N ARG A 25 0.55 8.74 2.80
CA ARG A 25 1.45 9.89 2.71
C ARG A 25 2.87 9.46 2.34
N LEU A 26 3.37 8.40 2.97
CA LEU A 26 4.69 7.83 2.69
C LEU A 26 4.79 7.34 1.23
N ALA A 27 3.82 6.55 0.76
CA ALA A 27 3.80 6.00 -0.59
C ALA A 27 3.86 7.11 -1.66
N ARG A 28 3.06 8.16 -1.48
CA ARG A 28 3.07 9.33 -2.37
C ARG A 28 4.41 10.05 -2.38
N GLN A 29 5.03 10.21 -1.22
CA GLN A 29 6.32 10.89 -1.10
C GLN A 29 7.44 10.11 -1.79
N LEU A 30 7.47 8.79 -1.63
CA LEU A 30 8.41 7.89 -2.31
C LEU A 30 8.28 7.98 -3.85
N VAL A 31 7.06 8.09 -4.36
CA VAL A 31 6.81 8.28 -5.80
C VAL A 31 7.22 9.69 -6.24
N ALA A 32 6.70 10.73 -5.58
CA ALA A 32 6.83 12.11 -6.04
C ALA A 32 8.24 12.70 -5.84
N GLU A 33 8.90 12.41 -4.71
CA GLU A 33 10.19 13.00 -4.34
C GLU A 33 11.37 12.10 -4.71
N HIS A 34 11.16 10.78 -4.68
CA HIS A 34 12.25 9.81 -4.90
C HIS A 34 12.07 8.98 -6.18
N GLY A 35 10.98 9.16 -6.92
CA GLY A 35 10.72 8.48 -8.19
C GLY A 35 10.63 6.95 -8.09
N GLN A 36 10.37 6.42 -6.89
CA GLN A 36 10.32 5.00 -6.60
C GLN A 36 9.06 4.36 -7.18
N ARG A 37 9.08 3.03 -7.39
CA ARG A 37 7.87 2.28 -7.73
C ARG A 37 7.25 1.76 -6.44
N VAL A 38 6.01 2.12 -6.16
CA VAL A 38 5.36 1.78 -4.90
C VAL A 38 4.05 1.03 -5.16
N ARG A 39 3.91 -0.11 -4.50
CA ARG A 39 2.67 -0.85 -4.33
C ARG A 39 2.20 -0.72 -2.87
N LEU A 40 0.99 -0.23 -2.67
CA LEU A 40 0.35 -0.09 -1.37
C LEU A 40 -0.78 -1.12 -1.25
N TRP A 41 -0.60 -2.09 -0.37
CA TRP A 41 -1.58 -3.13 -0.06
C TRP A 41 -2.43 -2.70 1.12
N VAL A 42 -3.74 -2.67 0.93
CA VAL A 42 -4.71 -2.19 1.93
C VAL A 42 -5.81 -3.22 2.12
N ASP A 43 -6.05 -3.63 3.35
CA ASP A 43 -7.11 -4.59 3.70
C ASP A 43 -8.53 -3.97 3.64
N ASP A 44 -8.66 -2.70 4.03
CA ASP A 44 -9.90 -1.92 3.94
C ASP A 44 -9.80 -0.75 2.95
N LEU A 45 -10.21 -1.03 1.70
CA LEU A 45 -10.29 -0.01 0.65
C LEU A 45 -11.45 0.98 0.83
N GLU A 46 -12.47 0.69 1.63
CA GLU A 46 -13.54 1.66 1.91
C GLU A 46 -12.98 2.81 2.73
N THR A 47 -12.16 2.48 3.73
CA THR A 47 -11.46 3.48 4.51
C THR A 47 -10.48 4.27 3.64
N PHE A 48 -9.75 3.62 2.74
CA PHE A 48 -8.87 4.32 1.79
C PHE A 48 -9.65 5.30 0.88
N ALA A 49 -10.84 4.92 0.39
CA ALA A 49 -11.67 5.77 -0.46
C ALA A 49 -12.11 7.07 0.23
N ARG A 50 -12.14 7.11 1.57
CA ARG A 50 -12.38 8.36 2.32
C ARG A 50 -11.19 9.33 2.26
N LEU A 51 -9.96 8.81 2.18
CA LEU A 51 -8.74 9.62 2.01
C LEU A 51 -8.48 9.99 0.54
N CYS A 52 -8.88 9.11 -0.39
CA CYS A 52 -8.79 9.35 -1.82
C CYS A 52 -10.17 9.10 -2.47
N PRO A 53 -11.03 10.12 -2.60
CA PRO A 53 -12.39 9.94 -3.13
C PRO A 53 -12.47 9.43 -4.57
N ALA A 54 -11.37 9.50 -5.32
CA ALA A 54 -11.25 8.94 -6.67
C ALA A 54 -11.00 7.42 -6.65
N ALA A 55 -10.69 6.84 -5.49
CA ALA A 55 -10.45 5.42 -5.34
C ALA A 55 -11.76 4.63 -5.31
N SER A 56 -11.70 3.43 -5.89
CA SER A 56 -12.81 2.49 -5.87
C SER A 56 -12.57 1.47 -4.77
N ALA A 57 -13.53 1.33 -3.84
CA ALA A 57 -13.48 0.30 -2.80
C ALA A 57 -13.55 -1.13 -3.35
N ASN A 58 -14.05 -1.29 -4.58
CA ASN A 58 -14.31 -2.59 -5.22
C ASN A 58 -13.22 -2.99 -6.23
N ALA A 59 -12.22 -2.14 -6.46
CA ALA A 59 -11.14 -2.46 -7.39
C ALA A 59 -10.02 -3.22 -6.68
N GLU A 60 -9.67 -4.41 -7.18
CA GLU A 60 -8.53 -5.21 -6.70
C GLU A 60 -7.19 -4.50 -6.88
N GLN A 61 -7.08 -3.69 -7.92
CA GLN A 61 -5.89 -2.92 -8.26
C GLN A 61 -6.31 -1.59 -8.88
N GLN A 62 -5.64 -0.51 -8.48
CA GLN A 62 -5.90 0.84 -8.97
C GLN A 62 -4.65 1.72 -8.86
N MET A 63 -4.59 2.80 -9.65
CA MET A 63 -3.44 3.70 -9.70
C MET A 63 -3.86 5.10 -9.27
N HIS A 64 -3.21 5.63 -8.23
CA HIS A 64 -3.48 6.96 -7.70
C HIS A 64 -2.18 7.70 -7.41
N GLN A 65 -2.02 8.87 -8.01
CA GLN A 65 -0.84 9.73 -7.79
C GLN A 65 0.51 8.98 -8.01
N GLY A 66 0.52 8.03 -8.95
CA GLY A 66 1.67 7.19 -9.27
C GLY A 66 1.95 6.04 -8.30
N VAL A 67 1.11 5.85 -7.28
CA VAL A 67 1.11 4.70 -6.37
C VAL A 67 0.12 3.66 -6.88
N GLU A 68 0.58 2.42 -6.99
CA GLU A 68 -0.29 1.29 -7.27
C GLU A 68 -0.94 0.82 -5.97
N VAL A 69 -2.24 0.98 -5.82
CA VAL A 69 -3.00 0.55 -4.65
C VAL A 69 -3.66 -0.80 -4.96
N ARG A 70 -3.49 -1.78 -4.08
CA ARG A 70 -4.06 -3.11 -4.21
C ARG A 70 -4.86 -3.48 -2.98
N ARG A 71 -5.96 -4.22 -3.18
CA ARG A 71 -6.64 -4.90 -2.08
C ARG A 71 -5.68 -5.93 -1.50
N TRP A 72 -5.52 -5.93 -0.18
CA TRP A 72 -4.80 -6.96 0.53
C TRP A 72 -5.78 -8.10 0.85
N PRO A 73 -5.69 -9.25 0.16
CA PRO A 73 -6.59 -10.36 0.41
C PRO A 73 -6.28 -11.00 1.78
N ARG A 74 -7.33 -11.49 2.44
CA ARG A 74 -7.22 -12.21 3.72
C ARG A 74 -6.38 -13.49 3.61
N GLU A 75 -6.43 -14.14 2.45
CA GLU A 75 -5.57 -15.25 2.10
C GLU A 75 -4.56 -14.77 1.06
N TRP A 76 -3.28 -14.79 1.42
CA TRP A 76 -2.23 -14.30 0.54
C TRP A 76 -1.89 -15.35 -0.52
N PRO A 77 -2.09 -15.05 -1.82
CA PRO A 77 -1.77 -16.00 -2.90
C PRO A 77 -0.26 -16.06 -3.20
N GLY A 78 0.55 -15.23 -2.55
CA GLY A 78 1.92 -14.94 -2.97
C GLY A 78 1.96 -13.78 -3.97
N ALA A 79 2.96 -12.92 -3.82
CA ALA A 79 3.36 -11.96 -4.84
C ALA A 79 4.90 -11.92 -4.86
N GLU A 80 5.51 -11.63 -6.01
CA GLU A 80 6.94 -11.36 -6.03
C GLU A 80 7.23 -10.14 -5.14
N PRO A 81 8.06 -10.29 -4.10
CA PRO A 81 8.35 -9.20 -3.18
C PRO A 81 9.13 -8.11 -3.91
N ALA A 82 8.83 -6.87 -3.56
CA ALA A 82 9.61 -5.73 -3.98
C ALA A 82 11.00 -5.71 -3.33
N ASP A 83 11.88 -4.83 -3.82
CA ASP A 83 13.24 -4.65 -3.26
C ASP A 83 13.19 -4.21 -1.79
N VAL A 84 12.12 -3.50 -1.40
CA VAL A 84 11.86 -3.10 -0.02
C VAL A 84 10.41 -3.43 0.36
N VAL A 85 10.24 -4.07 1.53
CA VAL A 85 8.94 -4.40 2.11
C VAL A 85 8.78 -3.65 3.43
N ILE A 86 7.70 -2.88 3.59
CA ILE A 86 7.33 -2.20 4.83
C ILE A 86 5.99 -2.75 5.31
N GLU A 87 5.92 -3.12 6.57
CA GLU A 87 4.68 -3.54 7.24
C GLU A 87 4.24 -2.53 8.28
N ARG A 88 2.94 -2.20 8.27
CA ARG A 88 2.23 -1.49 9.33
C ARG A 88 0.98 -2.30 9.69
N SER A 89 1.11 -3.18 10.68
CA SER A 89 0.03 -4.01 11.23
C SER A 89 0.30 -4.32 12.72
N PRO A 90 -0.74 -4.46 13.56
CA PRO A 90 -0.63 -5.07 14.89
C PRO A 90 -0.78 -6.61 14.87
N ALA A 91 -1.12 -7.23 13.74
CA ALA A 91 -1.30 -8.68 13.61
C ALA A 91 -0.31 -9.31 12.60
N ASN A 92 0.46 -10.28 13.11
CA ASN A 92 1.52 -11.09 12.50
C ASN A 92 1.37 -11.43 10.99
N CYS A 93 2.39 -11.03 10.21
CA CYS A 93 2.71 -11.48 8.85
C CYS A 93 3.20 -12.94 8.74
N HIS A 94 2.50 -13.93 9.31
CA HIS A 94 2.83 -15.34 9.08
C HIS A 94 2.46 -15.74 7.62
N GLY A 95 3.29 -15.37 6.64
CA GLY A 95 3.15 -15.78 5.23
C GLY A 95 3.49 -14.73 4.17
N LEU A 96 4.01 -13.54 4.56
CA LEU A 96 4.24 -12.41 3.64
C LEU A 96 5.71 -12.13 3.31
N ILE A 97 6.63 -12.91 3.87
CA ILE A 97 8.08 -12.88 3.59
C ILE A 97 8.58 -14.29 3.31
#